data_AF-A0A7J6TLG4-F1
#
_entry.id   AF-A0A7J6TLG4-F1
#
_cell.length_a   1.000
_cell.length_b   1.000
_cell.length_c   1.000
_cell.angle_alpha   90.00
_cell.angle_beta   90.00
_cell.angle_gamma   90.00
#
_symmetry.space_group_name_H-M   'P 1'
#
loop_
_entity.id
_entity.type
_entity.pdbx_description
1 polymer ?
#
loop_
_entity_poly.entity_id
_entity_poly.type
_entity_poly.pdbx_seq_one_letter_code
_entity_poly.pdbx_strand_id
1 'polypeptide(L)'
;EVREALLGWFETLRGMEPSPRMIVLLTELRLKYSGLKIGAVTNNFKHPTPQRPMRDLRGELLFDTIVESAVEGLAKGHQGGERLFKTALERLDYHGPSSAVLYLDDLKHNLAQPASLGIRTRHSITPEEAAETIRKIFRIPSYTIPPLSTPLPRFALDVSQGSSLQKYLASIGVLPKDIPDQARAFAWQFSFGQSNPTYLIGVIPGEPLKGGYTLQRILEENCAVLRKQPPGELLPSAHDVAREYTVISELGKEGCVPVPRTLGLCTDKAICGTAFYVMRYVSGIVFTDPNLPGL
;
A
#
# COMPACT_ATOMS: atom_id res chain seq x y z
N GLU A 1 3.97 -16.54 -31.42
CA GLU A 1 2.58 -16.34 -30.95
C GLU A 1 2.34 -16.80 -29.51
N VAL A 2 2.19 -18.10 -29.18
CA VAL A 2 1.88 -18.54 -27.79
C VAL A 2 2.95 -18.11 -26.77
N ARG A 3 4.24 -18.19 -27.13
CA ARG A 3 5.36 -17.77 -26.26
C ARG A 3 5.38 -16.26 -25.99
N GLU A 4 5.03 -15.44 -26.98
CA GLU A 4 4.96 -13.98 -26.83
C GLU A 4 3.73 -13.54 -26.05
N ALA A 5 2.58 -14.18 -26.28
CA ALA A 5 1.37 -13.95 -25.49
C ALA A 5 1.59 -14.32 -24.01
N LEU A 6 2.26 -15.43 -23.73
CA LEU A 6 2.65 -15.82 -22.37
C LEU A 6 3.64 -14.81 -21.76
N LEU A 7 4.66 -14.37 -22.51
CA LEU A 7 5.61 -13.35 -22.04
C LEU A 7 4.92 -12.02 -21.69
N GLY A 8 3.98 -11.55 -22.51
CA GLY A 8 3.16 -10.36 -22.22
C GLY A 8 2.24 -10.54 -21.00
N TRP A 9 1.70 -11.75 -20.81
CA TRP A 9 0.95 -12.11 -19.60
C TRP A 9 1.86 -12.10 -18.36
N PHE A 10 3.08 -12.62 -18.46
CA PHE A 10 4.09 -12.59 -17.40
C PHE A 10 4.59 -11.18 -17.07
N GLU A 11 4.64 -10.29 -18.04
CA GLU A 11 4.95 -8.88 -17.80
C GLU A 11 3.81 -8.15 -17.11
N THR A 12 2.57 -8.42 -17.51
CA THR A 12 1.37 -7.92 -16.82
C THR A 12 1.31 -8.38 -15.36
N LEU A 13 1.57 -9.68 -15.11
CA LEU A 13 1.65 -10.23 -13.75
C LEU A 13 2.84 -9.69 -12.95
N ARG A 14 3.97 -9.34 -13.59
CA ARG A 14 5.11 -8.65 -12.95
C ARG A 14 4.81 -7.19 -12.59
N GLY A 15 3.84 -6.57 -13.26
CA GLY A 15 3.35 -5.24 -12.94
C GLY A 15 2.20 -5.24 -11.92
N MET A 16 1.63 -6.41 -11.61
CA MET A 16 0.62 -6.53 -10.57
C MET A 16 1.28 -6.32 -9.21
N GLU A 17 0.81 -5.29 -8.54
CA GLU A 17 1.37 -4.84 -7.29
C GLU A 17 0.34 -5.00 -6.19
N PRO A 18 0.78 -5.29 -4.96
CA PRO A 18 -0.14 -5.56 -3.86
C PRO A 18 -1.05 -4.36 -3.62
N SER A 19 -2.35 -4.62 -3.44
CA SER A 19 -3.32 -3.56 -3.14
C SER A 19 -2.89 -2.78 -1.89
N PRO A 20 -2.74 -1.44 -1.95
CA PRO A 20 -2.41 -0.62 -0.79
C PRO A 20 -3.31 -0.86 0.41
N ARG A 21 -4.61 -1.06 0.15
CA ARG A 21 -5.59 -1.37 1.19
C ARG A 21 -5.24 -2.67 1.93
N MET A 22 -4.77 -3.69 1.21
CA MET A 22 -4.31 -4.94 1.80
C MET A 22 -2.99 -4.76 2.55
N ILE A 23 -2.00 -4.06 1.99
CA ILE A 23 -0.72 -3.80 2.67
C ILE A 23 -0.96 -3.09 4.02
N VAL A 24 -1.78 -2.05 4.00
CA VAL A 24 -2.21 -1.29 5.16
C VAL A 24 -2.87 -2.19 6.20
N LEU A 25 -3.89 -2.95 5.79
CA LEU A 25 -4.65 -3.80 6.70
C LEU A 25 -3.79 -4.87 7.34
N LEU A 26 -2.94 -5.54 6.55
CA LEU A 26 -2.04 -6.58 7.06
C LEU A 26 -0.99 -5.99 8.01
N THR A 27 -0.54 -4.76 7.77
CA THR A 27 0.33 -4.05 8.71
C THR A 27 -0.39 -3.76 10.03
N GLU A 28 -1.60 -3.20 9.98
CA GLU A 28 -2.38 -2.93 11.20
C GLU A 28 -2.62 -4.20 12.01
N LEU A 29 -2.96 -5.29 11.33
CA LEU A 29 -3.16 -6.59 11.94
C LEU A 29 -1.89 -7.07 12.65
N ARG A 30 -0.73 -6.96 12.00
CA ARG A 30 0.56 -7.35 12.60
C ARG A 30 0.94 -6.46 13.79
N LEU A 31 0.64 -5.16 13.72
CA LEU A 31 0.87 -4.24 14.82
C LEU A 31 -0.06 -4.53 16.02
N LYS A 32 -1.31 -4.94 15.76
CA LYS A 32 -2.31 -5.19 16.81
C LYS A 32 -2.22 -6.58 17.42
N TYR A 33 -1.88 -7.59 16.62
CA TYR A 33 -1.88 -8.99 17.01
C TYR A 33 -0.47 -9.57 16.90
N SER A 34 0.33 -9.39 17.97
CA SER A 34 1.65 -10.00 18.08
C SER A 34 1.56 -11.51 17.88
N GLY A 35 2.29 -12.05 16.89
CA GLY A 35 2.27 -13.48 16.57
C GLY A 35 1.27 -13.89 15.49
N LEU A 36 0.52 -12.96 14.89
CA LEU A 36 -0.30 -13.26 13.71
C LEU A 36 0.59 -13.76 12.57
N LYS A 37 0.30 -14.97 12.09
CA LYS A 37 0.94 -15.61 10.95
C LYS A 37 0.12 -15.37 9.69
N ILE A 38 0.77 -14.96 8.61
CA ILE A 38 0.13 -14.62 7.34
C ILE A 38 0.84 -15.38 6.21
N GLY A 39 0.12 -16.25 5.51
CA GLY A 39 0.64 -17.03 4.38
C GLY A 39 -0.12 -16.75 3.09
N ALA A 40 0.54 -16.94 1.95
CA ALA A 40 -0.09 -16.91 0.62
C ALA A 40 -0.05 -18.30 -0.02
N VAL A 41 -1.18 -18.73 -0.60
CA VAL A 41 -1.27 -19.95 -1.41
C VAL A 41 -1.73 -19.55 -2.81
N THR A 42 -0.84 -19.66 -3.80
CA THR A 42 -1.06 -19.08 -5.13
C THR A 42 -0.95 -20.12 -6.23
N ASN A 43 -1.91 -20.06 -7.17
CA ASN A 43 -1.76 -20.73 -8.46
C ASN A 43 -0.96 -19.80 -9.37
N ASN A 44 0.29 -20.15 -9.65
CA ASN A 44 1.20 -19.40 -10.46
C ASN A 44 1.97 -20.30 -11.45
N PHE A 45 2.72 -19.65 -12.33
CA PHE A 45 3.62 -20.32 -13.26
C PHE A 45 5.07 -20.00 -12.89
N LYS A 46 5.98 -20.95 -13.16
CA LYS A 46 7.40 -20.81 -12.87
C LYS A 46 7.99 -19.67 -13.72
N HIS A 47 8.40 -18.60 -13.07
CA HIS A 47 9.03 -17.46 -13.73
C HIS A 47 10.57 -17.61 -13.69
N PRO A 48 11.31 -17.26 -14.77
CA PRO A 48 12.77 -17.39 -14.82
C PRO A 48 13.51 -16.46 -13.85
N THR A 49 12.84 -15.40 -13.39
CA THR A 49 13.36 -14.46 -12.37
C THR A 49 12.56 -14.63 -11.09
N PRO A 50 13.20 -14.72 -9.90
CA PRO A 50 12.48 -14.77 -8.63
C PRO A 50 11.58 -13.54 -8.47
N GLN A 51 10.37 -13.75 -7.97
CA GLN A 51 9.50 -12.63 -7.57
C GLN A 51 10.15 -11.87 -6.41
N ARG A 52 10.02 -10.55 -6.42
CA ARG A 52 10.46 -9.75 -5.27
C ARG A 52 9.55 -10.05 -4.08
N PRO A 53 10.10 -10.21 -2.87
CA PRO A 53 9.28 -10.39 -1.69
C PRO A 53 8.39 -9.16 -1.50
N MET A 54 7.08 -9.38 -1.37
CA MET A 54 6.13 -8.35 -0.98
C MET A 54 6.42 -7.94 0.46
N ARG A 55 6.40 -6.64 0.73
CA ARG A 55 6.67 -6.09 2.05
C ARG A 55 5.50 -5.25 2.56
N ASP A 56 5.32 -5.28 3.87
CA ASP A 56 4.36 -4.45 4.56
C ASP A 56 4.91 -3.02 4.72
N LEU A 57 4.13 -2.17 5.38
CA LEU A 57 4.44 -0.78 5.65
C LEU A 57 5.70 -0.51 6.47
N ARG A 58 6.16 -1.50 7.23
CA ARG A 58 7.37 -1.44 8.06
C ARG A 58 8.59 -1.93 7.29
N GLY A 59 8.40 -2.42 6.06
CA GLY A 59 9.44 -3.09 5.29
C GLY A 59 9.62 -4.56 5.68
N GLU A 60 8.77 -5.11 6.54
CA GLU A 60 8.77 -6.54 6.86
C GLU A 60 8.13 -7.35 5.75
N LEU A 61 8.42 -8.65 5.64
CA LEU A 61 7.75 -9.50 4.67
C LEU A 61 6.23 -9.48 4.90
N LEU A 62 5.45 -9.25 3.84
CA LEU A 62 3.98 -9.19 3.91
C LEU A 62 3.39 -10.56 4.26
N PHE A 63 4.04 -11.62 3.76
CA PHE A 63 3.71 -13.01 4.03
C PHE A 63 4.91 -13.71 4.68
N ASP A 64 4.67 -14.42 5.77
CA ASP A 64 5.68 -15.26 6.44
C ASP A 64 6.02 -16.49 5.60
N THR A 65 5.07 -16.92 4.75
CA THR A 65 5.29 -17.98 3.77
C THR A 65 4.51 -17.72 2.48
N ILE A 66 5.07 -18.18 1.37
CA ILE A 66 4.39 -18.23 0.07
C ILE A 66 4.49 -19.67 -0.43
N VAL A 67 3.35 -20.28 -0.72
CA VAL A 67 3.24 -21.60 -1.34
C VAL A 67 2.78 -21.42 -2.78
N GLU A 68 3.68 -21.75 -3.70
CA GLU A 68 3.53 -21.55 -5.13
C GLU A 68 3.21 -22.87 -5.83
N SER A 69 2.09 -22.95 -6.55
CA SER A 69 1.69 -24.16 -7.29
C SER A 69 2.79 -24.67 -8.22
N ALA A 70 3.51 -23.78 -8.89
CA ALA A 70 4.57 -24.14 -9.82
C ALA A 70 5.80 -24.76 -9.14
N VAL A 71 6.01 -24.47 -7.85
CA VAL A 71 7.10 -25.04 -7.04
C VAL A 71 6.67 -26.39 -6.48
N GLU A 72 5.43 -26.50 -5.99
CA GLU A 72 4.89 -27.72 -5.40
C GLU A 72 4.45 -28.77 -6.43
N GLY A 73 4.30 -28.39 -7.71
CA GLY A 73 3.81 -29.28 -8.76
C GLY A 73 2.33 -29.66 -8.60
N LEU A 74 1.56 -28.83 -7.89
CA LEU A 74 0.14 -29.03 -7.57
C LEU A 74 -0.62 -27.75 -7.81
N ALA A 75 -1.93 -27.81 -8.06
CA ALA A 75 -2.77 -26.61 -8.24
C ALA A 75 -3.99 -26.64 -7.32
N LYS A 76 -4.37 -25.46 -6.80
CA LYS A 76 -5.66 -25.28 -6.13
C LYS A 76 -6.81 -25.67 -7.08
N GLY A 77 -7.85 -26.28 -6.53
CA GLY A 77 -9.01 -26.78 -7.28
C GLY A 77 -8.80 -28.10 -8.02
N HIS A 78 -7.57 -28.63 -8.06
CA HIS A 78 -7.26 -29.93 -8.68
C HIS A 78 -7.01 -31.00 -7.63
N GLN A 79 -7.13 -32.28 -8.00
CA GLN A 79 -6.91 -33.41 -7.09
C GLN A 79 -5.53 -33.31 -6.39
N GLY A 80 -5.52 -33.45 -5.06
CA GLY A 80 -4.32 -33.32 -4.24
C GLY A 80 -3.93 -31.89 -3.86
N GLY A 81 -4.64 -30.88 -4.37
CA GLY A 81 -4.38 -29.46 -4.08
C GLY A 81 -4.52 -29.08 -2.61
N GLU A 82 -5.21 -29.87 -1.79
CA GLU A 82 -5.27 -29.71 -0.33
C GLU A 82 -3.88 -29.74 0.33
N ARG A 83 -2.89 -30.38 -0.31
CA ARG A 83 -1.50 -30.41 0.17
C ARG A 83 -0.86 -29.03 0.19
N LEU A 84 -1.23 -28.13 -0.73
CA LEU A 84 -0.72 -26.75 -0.74
C LEU A 84 -1.03 -26.03 0.57
N PHE A 85 -2.22 -26.25 1.12
CA PHE A 85 -2.65 -25.64 2.38
C PHE A 85 -1.97 -26.28 3.59
N LYS A 86 -1.76 -27.59 3.59
CA LYS A 86 -0.98 -28.29 4.62
C LYS A 86 0.46 -27.77 4.65
N THR A 87 1.11 -27.68 3.49
CA THR A 87 2.44 -27.09 3.35
C THR A 87 2.48 -25.65 3.88
N ALA A 88 1.43 -24.85 3.63
CA ALA A 88 1.36 -23.49 4.15
C ALA A 88 1.32 -23.47 5.69
N LEU A 89 0.48 -24.30 6.32
CA LEU A 89 0.40 -24.39 7.79
C LEU A 89 1.71 -24.87 8.41
N GLU A 90 2.36 -25.87 7.80
CA GLU A 90 3.67 -26.37 8.23
C GLU A 90 4.75 -25.28 8.14
N ARG A 91 4.83 -24.56 7.02
CA ARG A 91 5.80 -23.45 6.84
C ARG A 91 5.53 -22.26 7.75
N LEU A 92 4.29 -22.05 8.16
CA LEU A 92 3.94 -21.05 9.17
C LEU A 92 4.29 -21.47 10.60
N ASP A 93 4.71 -22.73 10.79
CA ASP A 93 4.90 -23.36 12.10
C ASP A 93 3.62 -23.28 12.96
N TYR A 94 2.47 -23.52 12.32
CA TYR A 94 1.16 -23.40 12.97
C TYR A 94 0.65 -24.77 13.44
N HIS A 95 0.56 -24.94 14.76
CA HIS A 95 0.10 -26.19 15.41
C HIS A 95 -1.30 -26.07 16.05
N GLY A 96 -1.99 -24.95 15.83
CA GLY A 96 -3.32 -24.71 16.38
C GLY A 96 -4.45 -25.40 15.59
N PRO A 97 -5.71 -25.27 16.02
CA PRO A 97 -6.84 -25.85 15.30
C PRO A 97 -7.02 -25.17 13.93
N SER A 98 -7.32 -25.96 12.89
CA SER A 98 -7.63 -25.44 11.54
C SER A 98 -8.78 -24.42 11.57
N SER A 99 -9.74 -24.59 12.48
CA SER A 99 -10.89 -23.70 12.62
C SER A 99 -10.51 -22.27 13.05
N ALA A 100 -9.31 -22.05 13.59
CA ALA A 100 -8.82 -20.70 13.88
C ALA A 100 -8.19 -20.03 12.65
N VAL A 101 -7.85 -20.77 11.59
CA VAL A 101 -7.28 -20.25 10.35
C VAL A 101 -8.40 -19.68 9.46
N LEU A 102 -8.12 -18.55 8.80
CA LEU A 102 -8.97 -17.91 7.81
C LEU A 102 -8.28 -17.95 6.44
N TYR A 103 -8.99 -18.42 5.43
CA TYR A 103 -8.56 -18.41 4.03
C TYR A 103 -9.51 -17.59 3.17
N LEU A 104 -8.95 -16.74 2.30
CA LEU A 104 -9.68 -15.91 1.35
C LEU A 104 -9.17 -16.21 -0.07
N ASP A 105 -10.09 -16.29 -1.03
CA ASP A 105 -9.78 -16.50 -2.45
C ASP A 105 -10.88 -15.85 -3.30
N ASP A 106 -10.51 -15.36 -4.47
CA ASP A 106 -11.40 -14.76 -5.47
C ASP A 106 -12.14 -15.80 -6.29
N LEU A 107 -11.62 -17.02 -6.35
CA LEU A 107 -12.23 -18.14 -7.07
C LEU A 107 -12.93 -19.09 -6.10
N LYS A 108 -14.27 -19.14 -6.17
CA LYS A 108 -15.10 -20.00 -5.30
C LYS A 108 -14.66 -21.46 -5.27
N HIS A 109 -14.20 -22.00 -6.38
CA HIS A 109 -13.77 -23.41 -6.47
C HIS A 109 -12.49 -23.70 -5.66
N ASN A 110 -11.65 -22.71 -5.38
CA ASN A 110 -10.45 -22.88 -4.55
C ASN A 110 -10.78 -23.00 -3.05
N LEU A 111 -12.03 -22.76 -2.64
CA LEU A 111 -12.43 -22.75 -1.23
C LEU A 111 -12.78 -24.13 -0.67
N ALA A 112 -13.10 -25.10 -1.51
CA ALA A 112 -13.53 -26.43 -1.04
C ALA A 112 -12.40 -27.21 -0.35
N GLN A 113 -11.18 -27.12 -0.88
CA GLN A 113 -10.01 -27.83 -0.35
C GLN A 113 -9.57 -27.34 1.05
N PRO A 114 -9.42 -26.03 1.33
CA PRO A 114 -9.14 -25.58 2.68
C PRO A 114 -10.31 -25.90 3.63
N ALA A 115 -11.55 -25.80 3.17
CA ALA A 115 -12.72 -26.14 4.00
C ALA A 115 -12.73 -27.62 4.44
N SER A 116 -12.32 -28.56 3.58
CA SER A 116 -12.23 -29.98 3.94
C SER A 116 -11.16 -30.27 5.00
N LEU A 117 -10.19 -29.36 5.17
CA LEU A 117 -9.19 -29.40 6.25
C LEU A 117 -9.67 -28.73 7.55
N GLY A 118 -10.91 -28.24 7.58
CA GLY A 118 -11.48 -27.51 8.72
C GLY A 118 -11.07 -26.04 8.80
N ILE A 119 -10.47 -25.48 7.75
CA ILE A 119 -10.11 -24.05 7.67
C ILE A 119 -11.35 -23.22 7.38
N ARG A 120 -11.52 -22.06 8.05
CA ARG A 120 -12.61 -21.13 7.73
C ARG A 120 -12.34 -20.44 6.41
N THR A 121 -13.29 -20.49 5.48
CA THR A 121 -13.15 -19.91 4.14
C THR A 121 -14.12 -18.75 3.90
N ARG A 122 -13.65 -17.77 3.13
CA ARG A 122 -14.46 -16.64 2.65
C ARG A 122 -14.13 -16.38 1.17
N HIS A 123 -15.18 -16.20 0.37
CA HIS A 123 -15.06 -15.74 -1.01
C HIS A 123 -14.93 -14.21 -1.02
N SER A 124 -13.99 -13.67 -1.77
CA SER A 124 -13.79 -12.22 -1.93
C SER A 124 -13.32 -11.92 -3.35
N ILE A 125 -14.13 -11.23 -4.15
CA ILE A 125 -13.86 -11.01 -5.57
C ILE A 125 -12.79 -9.94 -5.77
N THR A 126 -12.71 -8.99 -4.86
CA THR A 126 -11.76 -7.87 -4.91
C THR A 126 -10.93 -7.76 -3.62
N PRO A 127 -9.73 -7.16 -3.68
CA PRO A 127 -8.96 -6.82 -2.49
C PRO A 127 -9.76 -5.96 -1.49
N GLU A 128 -10.67 -5.12 -1.97
CA GLU A 128 -11.52 -4.26 -1.15
C GLU A 128 -12.53 -5.08 -0.33
N GLU A 129 -13.20 -6.04 -0.96
CA GLU A 129 -14.11 -6.97 -0.28
C GLU A 129 -13.37 -7.85 0.73
N ALA A 130 -12.17 -8.33 0.35
CA ALA A 130 -11.30 -9.11 1.23
C ALA A 130 -10.92 -8.31 2.47
N ALA A 131 -10.51 -7.04 2.29
CA ALA A 131 -10.13 -6.16 3.37
C ALA A 131 -11.29 -5.91 4.35
N GLU A 132 -12.49 -5.63 3.84
CA GLU A 132 -13.68 -5.41 4.68
C GLU A 132 -14.09 -6.68 5.43
N THR A 133 -13.99 -7.84 4.79
CA THR A 133 -14.25 -9.15 5.44
C THR A 133 -13.30 -9.38 6.60
N ILE A 134 -12.01 -9.15 6.39
CA ILE A 134 -10.98 -9.30 7.42
C ILE A 134 -11.22 -8.30 8.56
N ARG A 135 -11.51 -7.03 8.25
CA ARG A 135 -11.81 -6.01 9.27
C ARG A 135 -12.95 -6.42 10.19
N LYS A 136 -14.05 -6.93 9.63
CA LYS A 136 -15.21 -7.43 10.39
C LYS A 136 -14.82 -8.57 11.32
N ILE A 137 -14.02 -9.53 10.83
CA ILE A 137 -13.57 -10.70 11.61
C ILE A 137 -12.68 -10.26 12.78
N PHE A 138 -11.71 -9.37 12.51
CA PHE A 138 -10.77 -8.89 13.52
C PHE A 138 -11.28 -7.69 14.33
N ARG A 139 -12.54 -7.29 14.14
CA ARG A 139 -13.19 -6.13 14.79
C ARG A 139 -12.31 -4.88 14.71
N ILE A 140 -11.75 -4.64 13.53
CA ILE A 140 -11.00 -3.43 13.22
C ILE A 140 -12.01 -2.39 12.75
N PRO A 141 -12.02 -1.17 13.32
CA PRO A 141 -12.91 -0.11 12.87
C PRO A 141 -12.75 0.14 11.38
N SER A 142 -13.87 0.26 10.66
CA SER A 142 -13.81 0.73 9.27
C SER A 142 -13.60 2.23 9.27
N TYR A 143 -12.47 2.64 8.71
CA TYR A 143 -12.18 4.03 8.37
C TYR A 143 -11.99 4.11 6.86
N THR A 144 -12.38 5.25 6.28
CA THR A 144 -12.14 5.55 4.88
C THR A 144 -10.65 5.74 4.70
N ILE A 145 -9.98 4.68 4.25
CA ILE A 145 -8.70 4.84 3.59
C ILE A 145 -9.04 5.63 2.32
N PRO A 146 -8.40 6.79 2.04
CA PRO A 146 -8.48 7.37 0.72
C PRO A 146 -8.21 6.29 -0.33
N PRO A 147 -8.62 6.47 -1.59
CA PRO A 147 -8.07 5.68 -2.67
C PRO A 147 -6.54 5.88 -2.70
N LEU A 148 -5.84 5.07 -1.91
CA LEU A 148 -4.41 4.82 -1.98
C LEU A 148 -4.26 3.90 -3.16
N SER A 149 -3.52 4.36 -4.13
CA SER A 149 -3.42 3.70 -5.43
C SER A 149 -1.95 3.61 -5.77
N THR A 150 -1.28 2.72 -5.08
CA THR A 150 0.16 2.62 -5.20
C THR A 150 0.58 1.18 -5.39
N PRO A 151 1.38 0.89 -6.41
CA PRO A 151 2.41 -0.14 -6.32
C PRO A 151 3.63 0.33 -5.51
N LEU A 152 4.12 -0.48 -4.56
CA LEU A 152 5.53 -0.45 -4.12
C LEU A 152 6.06 -1.88 -4.32
N PRO A 153 7.03 -2.13 -5.23
CA PRO A 153 8.32 -1.43 -5.30
C PRO A 153 8.92 -1.27 -6.72
N ARG A 154 8.97 -0.03 -7.23
CA ARG A 154 10.03 0.50 -8.13
C ARG A 154 10.10 2.03 -7.98
N PHE A 155 11.29 2.62 -8.15
CA PHE A 155 11.61 4.04 -7.91
C PHE A 155 10.53 5.02 -8.36
N ALA A 156 9.87 5.70 -7.42
CA ALA A 156 8.95 6.82 -7.68
C ALA A 156 9.42 8.10 -6.98
N LEU A 157 9.77 8.00 -5.69
CA LEU A 157 10.45 9.04 -4.91
C LEU A 157 11.34 8.37 -3.86
N ASP A 158 12.63 8.71 -3.82
CA ASP A 158 13.55 8.17 -2.83
C ASP A 158 13.47 8.95 -1.51
N VAL A 159 12.79 8.37 -0.52
CA VAL A 159 12.70 8.89 0.85
C VAL A 159 13.52 8.08 1.85
N SER A 160 14.51 7.30 1.37
CA SER A 160 15.42 6.57 2.25
C SER A 160 16.29 7.51 3.09
N GLN A 161 16.79 7.00 4.22
CA GLN A 161 17.66 7.76 5.12
C GLN A 161 18.84 8.37 4.34
N GLY A 162 19.01 9.68 4.42
CA GLY A 162 20.10 10.40 3.79
C GLY A 162 19.89 10.81 2.33
N SER A 163 18.78 10.45 1.69
CA SER A 163 18.43 10.93 0.35
C SER A 163 18.20 12.45 0.34
N SER A 164 18.36 13.10 -0.82
CA SER A 164 18.13 14.55 -0.95
C SER A 164 16.71 14.95 -0.57
N LEU A 165 15.71 14.15 -1.01
CA LEU A 165 14.32 14.38 -0.68
C LEU A 165 14.04 14.14 0.81
N GLN A 166 14.59 13.09 1.43
CA GLN A 166 14.43 12.86 2.86
C GLN A 166 15.00 14.01 3.68
N LYS A 167 16.18 14.53 3.32
CA LYS A 167 16.81 15.68 3.98
C LYS A 167 15.95 16.95 3.88
N TYR A 168 15.38 17.22 2.70
CA TYR A 168 14.45 18.34 2.51
C TYR A 168 13.19 18.16 3.36
N LEU A 169 12.57 16.97 3.34
CA LEU A 169 11.37 16.70 4.13
C LEU A 169 11.65 16.82 5.63
N ALA A 170 12.85 16.47 6.08
CA ALA A 170 13.28 16.68 7.45
C ALA A 170 13.50 18.17 7.80
N SER A 171 13.98 19.00 6.86
CA SER A 171 14.17 20.43 7.10
C SER A 171 12.84 21.18 7.28
N ILE A 172 11.77 20.70 6.66
CA ILE A 172 10.41 21.25 6.80
C ILE A 172 9.54 20.51 7.85
N GLY A 173 10.13 19.58 8.61
CA GLY A 173 9.46 18.89 9.72
C GLY A 173 8.42 17.83 9.31
N VAL A 174 8.50 17.33 8.08
CA VAL A 174 7.61 16.27 7.56
C VAL A 174 8.12 14.87 7.92
N LEU A 175 9.43 14.66 7.81
CA LEU A 175 10.10 13.42 8.22
C LEU A 175 11.08 13.71 9.36
N PRO A 176 11.44 12.73 10.21
CA PRO A 176 12.53 12.89 11.15
C PRO A 176 13.87 13.02 10.42
N LYS A 177 14.83 13.73 11.02
CA LYS A 177 16.21 13.84 10.52
C LYS A 177 16.88 12.47 10.45
N ASP A 178 16.71 11.71 11.53
CA ASP A 178 17.16 10.34 11.67
C ASP A 178 15.93 9.45 11.75
N ILE A 179 15.68 8.67 10.70
CA ILE A 179 14.64 7.64 10.70
C ILE A 179 15.13 6.51 11.59
N PRO A 180 14.47 6.19 12.71
CA PRO A 180 14.86 5.08 13.57
C PRO A 180 14.92 3.77 12.78
N ASP A 181 15.81 2.85 13.14
CA ASP A 181 16.00 1.57 12.42
C ASP A 181 14.70 0.76 12.30
N GLN A 182 13.87 0.81 13.33
CA GLN A 182 12.57 0.15 13.37
C GLN A 182 11.49 0.89 12.55
N ALA A 183 11.69 2.15 12.21
CA ALA A 183 10.74 2.98 11.47
C ALA A 183 11.03 2.99 9.97
N ARG A 184 10.00 3.19 9.15
CA ARG A 184 10.15 3.22 7.69
C ARG A 184 9.50 4.46 7.09
N ALA A 185 10.30 5.26 6.39
CA ALA A 185 9.77 6.30 5.51
C ALA A 185 9.21 5.70 4.21
N PHE A 186 8.09 6.24 3.74
CA PHE A 186 7.43 5.82 2.51
C PHE A 186 6.96 7.01 1.67
N ALA A 187 6.74 6.76 0.38
CA ALA A 187 6.18 7.69 -0.58
C ALA A 187 5.25 6.93 -1.55
N TRP A 188 3.97 7.30 -1.58
CA TRP A 188 2.91 6.60 -2.26
C TRP A 188 2.13 7.47 -3.22
N GLN A 189 2.07 7.10 -4.49
CA GLN A 189 1.36 7.90 -5.48
C GLN A 189 -0.16 7.75 -5.39
N PHE A 190 -0.91 8.83 -5.54
CA PHE A 190 -2.36 8.81 -5.76
C PHE A 190 -2.70 8.55 -7.24
N SER A 191 -3.88 7.99 -7.53
CA SER A 191 -4.31 7.50 -8.86
C SER A 191 -4.92 8.64 -9.65
N PHE A 192 -5.46 9.59 -8.90
CA PHE A 192 -5.98 10.85 -9.38
C PHE A 192 -4.87 11.91 -9.33
N GLY A 193 -5.05 12.98 -10.11
CA GLY A 193 -4.00 13.99 -10.30
C GLY A 193 -3.01 13.64 -11.41
N GLN A 194 -3.49 13.00 -12.49
CA GLN A 194 -2.67 12.67 -13.67
C GLN A 194 -1.89 13.89 -14.22
N SER A 195 -2.45 15.09 -14.09
CA SER A 195 -1.77 16.34 -14.47
C SER A 195 -0.53 16.62 -13.62
N ASN A 196 -0.59 16.45 -12.30
CA ASN A 196 0.52 16.72 -11.38
C ASN A 196 0.69 15.52 -10.43
N PRO A 197 1.73 14.68 -10.64
CA PRO A 197 1.98 13.53 -9.79
C PRO A 197 1.92 13.90 -8.30
N THR A 198 1.02 13.25 -7.57
CA THR A 198 0.74 13.54 -6.17
C THR A 198 1.05 12.31 -5.34
N TYR A 199 1.73 12.49 -4.21
CA TYR A 199 2.25 11.42 -3.37
C TYR A 199 1.89 11.65 -1.90
N LEU A 200 1.40 10.63 -1.21
CA LEU A 200 1.37 10.56 0.24
C LEU A 200 2.76 10.15 0.75
N ILE A 201 3.35 10.95 1.62
CA ILE A 201 4.65 10.71 2.22
C ILE A 201 4.53 10.67 3.74
N GLY A 202 5.32 9.84 4.41
CA GLY A 202 5.29 9.77 5.87
C GLY A 202 6.28 8.78 6.45
N VAL A 203 6.26 8.64 7.76
CA VAL A 203 7.00 7.60 8.50
C VAL A 203 6.04 6.69 9.22
N ILE A 204 6.35 5.40 9.13
CA ILE A 204 5.66 4.36 9.88
C ILE A 204 6.56 3.97 11.03
N PRO A 205 6.21 4.33 12.26
CA PRO A 205 7.01 4.00 13.44
C PRO A 205 7.06 2.49 13.69
N GLY A 206 8.20 1.99 14.15
CA GLY A 206 8.43 0.56 14.37
C GLY A 206 7.88 -0.02 15.66
N GLU A 207 7.81 0.79 16.72
CA GLU A 207 7.29 0.39 18.02
C GLU A 207 5.91 1.02 18.24
N PRO A 208 4.94 0.36 18.90
CA PRO A 208 3.66 0.94 19.29
C PRO A 208 3.80 2.31 19.98
N LEU A 209 3.21 3.37 19.42
CA LEU A 209 2.99 4.61 20.18
C LEU A 209 2.08 4.28 21.37
N LYS A 210 2.35 4.90 22.54
CA LYS A 210 1.49 4.76 23.72
C LYS A 210 0.04 5.11 23.34
N GLY A 211 -0.87 4.13 23.44
CA GLY A 211 -2.29 4.28 23.07
C GLY A 211 -2.76 3.45 21.86
N GLY A 212 -1.85 2.73 21.18
CA GLY A 212 -2.18 1.87 20.03
C GLY A 212 -2.24 2.64 18.71
N TYR A 213 -1.98 1.94 17.61
CA TYR A 213 -2.07 2.49 16.26
C TYR A 213 -3.47 2.31 15.67
N THR A 214 -4.02 3.38 15.11
CA THR A 214 -4.90 3.29 13.94
C THR A 214 -4.13 3.87 12.76
N LEU A 215 -4.28 3.31 11.55
CA LEU A 215 -3.68 3.89 10.35
C LEU A 215 -4.13 5.34 10.20
N GLN A 216 -5.39 5.64 10.50
CA GLN A 216 -5.90 7.01 10.46
C GLN A 216 -5.02 7.97 11.28
N ARG A 217 -4.62 7.58 12.48
CA ARG A 217 -3.73 8.38 13.32
C ARG A 217 -2.33 8.51 12.71
N ILE A 218 -1.78 7.44 12.13
CA ILE A 218 -0.49 7.50 11.40
C ILE A 218 -0.60 8.48 10.22
N LEU A 219 -1.68 8.42 9.45
CA LEU A 219 -1.92 9.29 8.30
C LEU A 219 -2.09 10.75 8.71
N GLU A 220 -2.90 11.03 9.72
CA GLU A 220 -3.20 12.40 10.17
C GLU A 220 -2.02 13.05 10.90
N GLU A 221 -1.30 12.30 11.74
CA GLU A 221 -0.23 12.86 12.55
C GLU A 221 1.12 12.87 11.81
N ASN A 222 1.42 11.80 11.06
CA ASN A 222 2.77 11.51 10.55
C ASN A 222 2.90 11.53 9.02
N CYS A 223 1.85 11.91 8.30
CA CYS A 223 1.90 11.97 6.84
C CYS A 223 1.62 13.38 6.29
N ALA A 224 2.15 13.60 5.08
CA ALA A 224 2.00 14.79 4.28
C ALA A 224 1.74 14.39 2.81
N VAL A 225 1.31 15.34 2.00
CA VAL A 225 1.10 15.17 0.57
C VAL A 225 2.13 16.00 -0.18
N LEU A 226 2.90 15.35 -1.05
CA LEU A 226 3.82 15.98 -1.98
C LEU A 226 3.17 16.04 -3.36
N ARG A 227 3.06 17.24 -3.93
CA ARG A 227 2.55 17.44 -5.29
C ARG A 227 3.67 17.97 -6.16
N LYS A 228 3.97 17.24 -7.23
CA LYS A 228 5.15 17.42 -8.07
C LYS A 228 4.75 17.81 -9.48
N GLN A 229 5.53 18.69 -10.10
CA GLN A 229 5.40 18.99 -11.51
C GLN A 229 5.73 17.74 -12.36
N PRO A 230 4.97 17.42 -13.42
CA PRO A 230 5.27 16.29 -14.29
C PRO A 230 6.67 16.44 -14.91
N PRO A 231 7.38 15.33 -15.18
CA PRO A 231 8.66 15.37 -15.89
C PRO A 231 8.47 15.76 -17.36
N GLY A 232 9.52 16.28 -17.99
CA GLY A 232 9.55 16.60 -19.43
C GLY A 232 9.58 18.11 -19.73
N GLU A 233 9.63 18.44 -21.02
CA GLU A 233 9.46 19.82 -21.49
C GLU A 233 7.98 20.19 -21.42
N LEU A 234 7.69 21.23 -20.65
CA LEU A 234 6.33 21.72 -20.43
C LEU A 234 6.19 23.10 -21.06
N LEU A 235 4.99 23.39 -21.57
CA LEU A 235 4.65 24.72 -22.04
C LEU A 235 4.83 25.75 -20.90
N PRO A 236 5.20 27.01 -21.20
CA PRO A 236 5.29 28.06 -20.19
C PRO A 236 4.00 28.16 -19.37
N SER A 237 4.12 28.20 -18.04
CA SER A 237 3.02 28.26 -17.06
C SER A 237 2.11 27.02 -16.96
N ALA A 238 2.35 25.97 -17.76
CA ALA A 238 1.66 24.70 -17.58
C ALA A 238 2.22 23.99 -16.34
N HIS A 239 1.31 23.43 -15.51
CA HIS A 239 1.67 22.67 -14.32
C HIS A 239 2.53 23.46 -13.31
N ASP A 240 2.26 24.76 -13.17
CA ASP A 240 2.97 25.61 -12.21
C ASP A 240 2.53 25.30 -10.76
N VAL A 241 3.19 24.30 -10.18
CA VAL A 241 3.01 23.88 -8.79
C VAL A 241 3.45 24.95 -7.78
N ALA A 242 4.31 25.90 -8.17
CA ALA A 242 4.69 27.01 -7.30
C ALA A 242 3.56 28.01 -7.16
N ARG A 243 2.86 28.31 -8.27
CA ARG A 243 1.64 29.11 -8.22
C ARG A 243 0.53 28.44 -7.40
N GLU A 244 0.34 27.12 -7.56
CA GLU A 244 -0.60 26.36 -6.71
C GLU A 244 -0.26 26.51 -5.22
N TYR A 245 1.02 26.32 -4.85
CA TYR A 245 1.48 26.51 -3.48
C TYR A 245 1.18 27.91 -2.94
N THR A 246 1.48 28.96 -3.71
CA THR A 246 1.25 30.35 -3.30
C THR A 246 -0.24 30.59 -3.04
N VAL A 247 -1.10 30.21 -3.98
CA VAL A 247 -2.56 30.40 -3.81
C VAL A 247 -3.08 29.67 -2.58
N ILE A 248 -2.74 28.39 -2.40
CA ILE A 248 -3.19 27.61 -1.25
C ILE A 248 -2.64 28.20 0.07
N SER A 249 -1.38 28.63 0.07
CA SER A 249 -0.75 29.23 1.26
C SER A 249 -1.42 30.53 1.67
N GLU A 250 -1.72 31.42 0.73
CA GLU A 250 -2.41 32.69 1.03
C GLU A 250 -3.85 32.45 1.49
N LEU A 251 -4.60 31.57 0.81
CA LEU A 251 -5.95 31.18 1.26
C LEU A 251 -5.94 30.60 2.68
N GLY A 252 -4.91 29.81 3.02
CA GLY A 252 -4.75 29.23 4.34
C GLY A 252 -4.41 30.25 5.43
N LYS A 253 -3.75 31.36 5.09
CA LYS A 253 -3.45 32.46 6.03
C LYS A 253 -4.68 33.27 6.40
N GLU A 254 -5.58 33.51 5.43
CA GLU A 254 -6.85 34.20 5.66
C GLU A 254 -7.79 33.41 6.59
N GLY A 255 -7.66 32.07 6.63
CA GLY A 255 -8.32 31.20 7.60
C GLY A 255 -9.82 30.96 7.36
N CYS A 256 -10.45 31.65 6.41
CA CYS A 256 -11.86 31.49 6.05
C CYS A 256 -12.13 30.42 4.99
N VAL A 257 -11.10 29.97 4.26
CA VAL A 257 -11.21 28.94 3.22
C VAL A 257 -10.60 27.63 3.74
N PRO A 258 -11.34 26.51 3.73
CA PRO A 258 -10.84 25.22 4.21
C PRO A 258 -9.86 24.62 3.20
N VAL A 259 -8.59 25.00 3.31
CA VAL A 259 -7.49 24.46 2.50
C VAL A 259 -6.47 23.70 3.34
N PRO A 260 -5.77 22.69 2.78
CA PRO A 260 -4.70 22.02 3.48
C PRO A 260 -3.57 22.99 3.87
N ARG A 261 -3.03 22.84 5.08
CA ARG A 261 -1.85 23.61 5.51
C ARG A 261 -0.65 23.25 4.63
N THR A 262 -0.11 24.22 3.92
CA THR A 262 1.15 24.07 3.17
C THR A 262 2.34 24.02 4.13
N LEU A 263 3.35 23.21 3.78
CA LEU A 263 4.52 22.92 4.63
C LEU A 263 5.82 23.42 4.00
N GLY A 264 5.94 23.39 2.67
CA GLY A 264 7.10 23.95 1.98
C GLY A 264 7.03 23.78 0.47
N LEU A 265 7.70 24.68 -0.25
CA LEU A 265 7.89 24.66 -1.70
C LEU A 265 9.38 24.42 -2.01
N CYS A 266 9.66 23.47 -2.90
CA CYS A 266 10.98 23.21 -3.42
C CYS A 266 11.01 23.42 -4.94
N THR A 267 11.80 24.39 -5.39
CA THR A 267 12.05 24.65 -6.82
C THR A 267 13.38 24.06 -7.29
N ASP A 268 14.21 23.54 -6.38
CA ASP A 268 15.46 22.88 -6.72
C ASP A 268 15.20 21.50 -7.33
N LYS A 269 15.46 21.40 -8.65
CA LYS A 269 15.29 20.17 -9.43
C LYS A 269 16.29 19.09 -9.04
N ALA A 270 17.40 19.41 -8.37
CA ALA A 270 18.37 18.41 -7.92
C ALA A 270 17.81 17.49 -6.82
N ILE A 271 16.77 17.93 -6.10
CA ILE A 271 16.20 17.16 -4.98
C ILE A 271 15.29 16.03 -5.47
N CYS A 272 14.47 16.30 -6.48
CA CYS A 272 13.38 15.41 -6.89
C CYS A 272 13.12 15.40 -8.41
N GLY A 273 14.02 15.95 -9.21
CA GLY A 273 13.94 16.03 -10.67
C GLY A 273 13.07 17.18 -11.21
N THR A 274 12.02 17.59 -10.49
CA THR A 274 11.19 18.76 -10.84
C THR A 274 10.76 19.50 -9.58
N ALA A 275 10.17 20.69 -9.75
CA ALA A 275 9.62 21.44 -8.62
C ALA A 275 8.45 20.68 -7.98
N PHE A 276 8.30 20.84 -6.67
CA PHE A 276 7.22 20.25 -5.89
C PHE A 276 6.90 21.09 -4.67
N TYR A 277 5.69 20.94 -4.15
CA TYR A 277 5.36 21.45 -2.81
C TYR A 277 4.80 20.34 -1.94
N VAL A 278 4.83 20.59 -0.63
CA VAL A 278 4.35 19.67 0.40
C VAL A 278 3.29 20.36 1.24
N MET A 279 2.23 19.64 1.58
CA MET A 279 1.14 20.09 2.44
C MET A 279 0.76 18.99 3.45
N ARG A 280 0.05 19.34 4.52
CA ARG A 280 -0.52 18.35 5.44
C ARG A 280 -1.47 17.42 4.68
N TYR A 281 -1.41 16.14 5.00
CA TYR A 281 -2.44 15.21 4.59
C TYR A 281 -3.75 15.55 5.32
N VAL A 282 -4.85 15.63 4.58
CA VAL A 282 -6.19 15.86 5.11
C VAL A 282 -7.03 14.64 4.77
N SER A 283 -7.49 13.92 5.80
CA SER A 283 -8.41 12.81 5.63
C SER A 283 -9.76 13.33 5.15
N GLY A 284 -10.33 12.70 4.12
CA GLY A 284 -11.60 13.13 3.55
C GLY A 284 -12.09 12.26 2.41
N ILE A 285 -13.29 12.59 1.93
CA ILE A 285 -13.94 11.96 0.79
C ILE A 285 -13.66 12.82 -0.45
N VAL A 286 -13.22 12.18 -1.53
CA VAL A 286 -13.06 12.82 -2.83
C VAL A 286 -14.28 12.45 -3.69
N PHE A 287 -15.04 13.46 -4.10
CA PHE A 287 -16.12 13.28 -5.04
C PHE A 287 -15.56 13.30 -6.46
N THR A 288 -15.59 12.16 -7.13
CA THR A 288 -15.11 12.02 -8.52
C THR A 288 -16.20 12.26 -9.55
N ASP A 289 -17.46 12.07 -9.17
CA ASP A 289 -18.61 12.39 -9.99
C ASP A 289 -19.05 13.84 -9.69
N PRO A 290 -18.96 14.78 -10.66
CA PRO A 290 -19.39 16.15 -10.46
C PRO A 290 -20.90 16.28 -10.22
N ASN A 291 -21.70 15.25 -10.52
CA ASN A 291 -23.12 15.24 -10.21
C ASN A 291 -23.42 15.03 -8.71
N LEU A 292 -22.39 14.75 -7.90
CA LEU A 292 -22.49 14.56 -6.44
C LEU A 292 -23.68 13.67 -6.00
N PRO A 293 -23.90 12.49 -6.61
CA PRO A 293 -25.05 11.67 -6.28
C PRO A 293 -25.01 11.25 -4.80
N GLY A 294 -26.05 11.61 -4.04
CA GLY A 294 -26.19 11.25 -2.62
C GLY A 294 -25.61 12.24 -1.62
N LEU A 295 -25.14 13.41 -2.07
CA LEU A 295 -24.93 14.61 -1.24
C LEU A 295 -26.12 15.57 -1.39
#